data_AF-A0AA96ZIF9-F1
#
_entry.id   AF-A0AA96ZIF9-F1
#
_cell.length_a   1.000
_cell.length_b   1.000
_cell.length_c   1.000
_cell.angle_alpha   90.00
_cell.angle_beta   90.00
_cell.angle_gamma   90.00
#
_symmetry.space_group_name_H-M   'P 1'
#
loop_
_entity.id
_entity.type
_entity.pdbx_description
1 polymer ?
#
loop_
_entity_poly.entity_id
_entity_poly.type
_entity_poly.pdbx_seq_one_letter_code
_entity_poly.pdbx_strand_id
1 'polypeptide(L)'
;MNTTVARLTARGLFGRRRVLILLAVPVLLLVLAVIAANSTLDKLDLAHNVLGSLALGTLVPITGLIVGTGVIATEIEDGSIVYLLAKPLPRWKIVTTKLAVAVASTWLLAAVPTYAAGLILYGSGDGVALGYGVGALAAGAAYSALFLLLGVLTRHAVIAGLAYALIWESLIGNYVEGARTLSVQQWGLALTKAVAADGTVIAPVGLATAVWLLIIVAAGATAFASVKLAGLTLGSEE
;
A
#
# COMPACT_ATOMS: atom_id res chain seq x y z
N MET A 1 -7.32 -11.12 -16.00
CA MET A 1 -7.43 -11.55 -14.59
C MET A 1 -8.02 -12.96 -14.52
N ASN A 2 -7.54 -13.84 -13.62
CA ASN A 2 -8.13 -15.18 -13.42
C ASN A 2 -9.01 -15.18 -12.16
N THR A 3 -10.32 -15.34 -12.32
CA THR A 3 -11.30 -15.23 -11.23
C THR A 3 -11.11 -16.29 -10.14
N THR A 4 -10.67 -17.50 -10.50
CA THR A 4 -10.43 -18.58 -9.53
C THR A 4 -9.23 -18.27 -8.64
N VAL A 5 -8.13 -17.78 -9.22
CA VAL A 5 -6.93 -17.37 -8.47
C VAL A 5 -7.28 -16.19 -7.55
N ALA A 6 -8.01 -15.19 -8.07
CA ALA A 6 -8.43 -14.04 -7.27
C ALA A 6 -9.25 -14.45 -6.04
N ARG A 7 -10.22 -15.36 -6.21
CA ARG A 7 -11.06 -15.85 -5.11
C ARG A 7 -10.26 -16.63 -4.05
N LEU A 8 -9.30 -17.45 -4.47
CA LEU A 8 -8.46 -18.22 -3.55
C LEU A 8 -7.54 -17.30 -2.76
N THR A 9 -6.88 -16.34 -3.42
CA THR A 9 -6.02 -15.35 -2.77
C THR A 9 -6.81 -14.48 -1.78
N ALA A 10 -8.00 -14.01 -2.16
CA ALA A 10 -8.87 -13.25 -1.26
C ALA A 10 -9.28 -14.07 -0.03
N ARG A 11 -9.67 -15.34 -0.19
CA ARG A 11 -9.99 -16.22 0.95
C ARG A 11 -8.78 -16.49 1.85
N GLY A 12 -7.59 -16.63 1.28
CA GLY A 12 -6.34 -16.82 2.03
C GLY A 12 -5.96 -15.58 2.85
N LEU A 13 -6.11 -14.39 2.27
CA LEU A 13 -5.89 -13.12 2.96
C LEU A 13 -6.90 -12.91 4.11
N PHE A 14 -8.19 -13.09 3.82
CA PHE A 14 -9.28 -12.83 4.77
C PHE A 14 -9.63 -14.04 5.65
N GLY A 15 -8.64 -14.83 6.06
CA GLY A 15 -8.84 -15.90 7.05
C GLY A 15 -9.26 -15.36 8.43
N ARG A 16 -10.21 -16.03 9.11
CA ARG A 16 -10.93 -15.54 10.32
C ARG A 16 -10.07 -14.76 11.34
N ARG A 17 -8.87 -15.23 11.68
CA ARG A 17 -7.99 -14.54 12.67
C ARG A 17 -7.18 -13.39 12.09
N ARG A 18 -6.72 -13.49 10.83
CA ARG A 18 -5.92 -12.44 10.16
C ARG A 18 -6.76 -11.22 9.78
N VAL A 19 -8.04 -11.42 9.47
CA VAL A 19 -8.99 -10.33 9.20
C VAL A 19 -9.09 -9.35 10.35
N LEU A 20 -9.06 -9.85 11.59
CA LEU A 20 -9.17 -8.98 12.78
C LEU A 20 -8.00 -7.99 12.86
N ILE A 21 -6.78 -8.45 12.57
CA ILE A 21 -5.59 -7.60 12.55
C ILE A 21 -5.69 -6.59 11.41
N LEU A 22 -6.12 -7.04 10.21
CA LEU A 22 -6.30 -6.16 9.06
C LEU A 22 -7.41 -5.12 9.26
N LEU A 23 -8.48 -5.46 9.99
CA LEU A 23 -9.56 -4.53 10.35
C LEU A 23 -9.18 -3.59 11.50
N ALA A 24 -8.19 -3.94 12.32
CA ALA A 24 -7.73 -3.04 13.38
C ALA A 24 -7.18 -1.72 12.81
N VAL A 25 -6.50 -1.77 11.67
CA VAL A 25 -5.94 -0.58 10.99
C VAL A 25 -7.01 0.46 10.61
N PRO A 26 -8.05 0.12 9.82
CA PRO A 26 -9.09 1.09 9.46
C PRO A 26 -9.94 1.50 10.65
N VAL A 27 -10.22 0.60 11.59
CA VAL A 27 -10.97 0.95 12.81
C VAL A 27 -10.20 1.95 13.64
N LEU A 28 -8.90 1.74 13.86
CA LEU A 28 -8.04 2.67 14.59
C LEU A 28 -8.07 4.05 13.93
N LEU A 29 -7.91 4.12 12.61
CA LEU A 29 -7.93 5.39 11.89
C LEU A 29 -9.26 6.13 12.05
N LEU A 30 -10.38 5.43 11.88
CA LEU A 30 -11.71 6.03 12.01
C LEU A 30 -12.01 6.48 13.45
N VAL A 31 -11.62 5.70 14.44
CA VAL A 31 -11.74 6.08 15.86
C VAL A 31 -10.94 7.34 16.14
N LEU A 32 -9.69 7.41 15.69
CA LEU A 32 -8.86 8.60 15.85
C LEU A 32 -9.43 9.81 15.10
N ALA A 33 -9.99 9.62 13.91
CA ALA A 33 -10.65 10.68 13.16
C ALA A 33 -11.87 11.23 13.91
N VAL A 34 -12.71 10.36 14.49
CA VAL A 34 -13.85 10.78 15.31
C VAL A 34 -13.38 11.52 16.57
N ILE A 35 -12.36 11.02 17.26
CA ILE A 35 -11.82 11.70 18.46
C ILE A 35 -11.27 13.08 18.08
N ALA A 36 -10.48 13.16 17.01
CA ALA A 36 -9.89 14.41 16.53
C ALA A 36 -10.95 15.42 16.06
N ALA A 37 -12.03 14.95 15.42
CA ALA A 37 -13.14 15.79 14.96
C ALA A 37 -13.90 16.48 16.11
N ASN A 38 -13.87 15.90 17.30
CA ASN A 38 -14.51 16.45 18.50
C ASN A 38 -13.57 17.34 19.35
N SER A 39 -12.32 17.53 18.91
CA SER A 39 -11.38 18.40 19.61
C SER A 39 -11.55 19.87 19.21
N THR A 40 -11.03 20.78 20.04
CA THR A 40 -11.03 22.23 19.78
C THR A 40 -9.77 22.71 19.04
N LEU A 41 -8.92 21.77 18.60
CA LEU A 41 -7.67 22.08 17.88
C LEU A 41 -7.97 22.49 16.44
N ASP A 42 -6.97 23.05 15.78
CA ASP A 42 -7.10 23.39 14.36
C ASP A 42 -7.33 22.12 13.51
N LYS A 43 -8.41 22.16 12.71
CA LYS A 43 -8.84 21.00 11.92
C LYS A 43 -7.89 20.70 10.78
N LEU A 44 -7.23 21.73 10.23
CA LEU A 44 -6.29 21.54 9.12
C LEU A 44 -5.01 20.85 9.62
N ASP A 45 -4.44 21.34 10.73
CA ASP A 45 -3.30 20.69 11.38
C ASP A 45 -3.60 19.24 11.79
N LEU A 46 -4.80 18.98 12.33
CA LEU A 46 -5.23 17.62 12.65
C LEU A 46 -5.36 16.75 11.39
N ALA A 47 -5.89 17.29 10.29
CA ALA A 47 -5.99 16.55 9.03
C ALA A 47 -4.60 16.18 8.50
N HIS A 48 -3.61 17.07 8.57
CA HIS A 48 -2.23 16.76 8.17
C HIS A 48 -1.62 15.66 9.02
N ASN A 49 -1.81 15.71 10.33
CA ASN A 49 -1.25 14.71 11.24
C ASN A 49 -1.95 13.35 11.11
N VAL A 50 -3.29 13.33 11.08
CA VAL A 50 -4.07 12.08 11.04
C VAL A 50 -4.06 11.45 9.64
N LEU A 51 -4.25 12.25 8.58
CA LEU A 51 -4.35 11.73 7.22
C LEU A 51 -3.00 11.66 6.51
N GLY A 52 -2.13 12.65 6.72
CA GLY A 52 -0.80 12.70 6.10
C GLY A 52 0.22 11.82 6.82
N SER A 53 0.50 12.11 8.09
CA SER A 53 1.56 11.41 8.83
C SER A 53 1.14 10.01 9.24
N LEU A 54 -0.06 9.87 9.81
CA LEU A 54 -0.56 8.58 10.27
C LEU A 54 -1.13 7.73 9.13
N ALA A 55 -2.16 8.19 8.42
CA ALA A 55 -2.81 7.34 7.41
C ALA A 55 -1.89 7.07 6.20
N LEU A 56 -1.47 8.10 5.47
CA LEU A 56 -0.59 7.95 4.31
C LEU A 56 0.82 7.47 4.70
N GLY A 57 1.41 8.02 5.75
CA GLY A 57 2.80 7.74 6.11
C GLY A 57 3.03 6.44 6.88
N THR A 58 2.01 5.91 7.57
CA THR A 58 2.18 4.72 8.41
C THR A 58 1.20 3.61 8.05
N LEU A 59 -0.10 3.89 8.08
CA LEU A 59 -1.14 2.85 7.96
C LEU A 59 -1.24 2.28 6.54
N VAL A 60 -1.11 3.12 5.51
CA VAL A 60 -1.13 2.68 4.11
C VAL A 60 0.08 1.77 3.79
N PRO A 61 1.33 2.13 4.11
CA PRO A 61 2.48 1.22 3.96
C PRO A 61 2.32 -0.09 4.73
N ILE A 62 1.89 -0.05 5.99
CA ILE A 62 1.68 -1.26 6.81
C ILE A 62 0.61 -2.17 6.20
N THR A 63 -0.50 -1.59 5.74
CA THR A 63 -1.56 -2.37 5.09
C THR A 63 -1.06 -2.99 3.79
N GLY A 64 -0.37 -2.19 2.97
CA GLY A 64 0.28 -2.66 1.75
C GLY A 64 1.30 -3.77 2.00
N LEU A 65 2.04 -3.69 3.11
CA LEU A 65 2.99 -4.71 3.53
C LEU A 65 2.30 -6.03 3.86
N ILE A 66 1.32 -5.99 4.77
CA ILE A 66 0.61 -7.19 5.24
C ILE A 66 -0.11 -7.86 4.06
N VAL A 67 -0.81 -7.07 3.24
CA VAL A 67 -1.58 -7.57 2.10
C VAL A 67 -0.66 -8.00 0.96
N GLY A 68 0.28 -7.15 0.55
CA GLY A 68 1.17 -7.37 -0.59
C GLY A 68 2.12 -8.55 -0.40
N THR A 69 2.67 -8.72 0.80
CA THR A 69 3.44 -9.95 1.11
C THR A 69 2.50 -11.15 1.29
N GLY A 70 1.36 -10.96 1.95
CA GLY A 70 0.41 -12.03 2.27
C GLY A 70 -0.14 -12.77 1.04
N VAL A 71 -0.29 -12.10 -0.11
CA VAL A 71 -0.79 -12.74 -1.34
C VAL A 71 0.16 -13.73 -1.99
N ILE A 72 1.46 -13.70 -1.67
CA ILE A 72 2.45 -14.54 -2.35
C ILE A 72 3.51 -15.16 -1.45
N ALA A 73 3.98 -14.46 -0.42
CA ALA A 73 5.07 -14.93 0.44
C ALA A 73 4.68 -16.21 1.18
N THR A 74 3.46 -16.28 1.70
CA THR A 74 2.94 -17.48 2.38
C THR A 74 2.93 -18.71 1.48
N GLU A 75 2.50 -18.57 0.23
CA GLU A 75 2.51 -19.68 -0.72
C GLU A 75 3.93 -20.13 -1.09
N ILE A 76 4.90 -19.20 -1.10
CA ILE A 76 6.31 -19.51 -1.36
C ILE A 76 6.94 -20.21 -0.15
N GLU A 77 6.70 -19.69 1.06
CA GLU A 77 7.21 -20.25 2.32
C GLU A 77 6.68 -21.67 2.56
N ASP A 78 5.38 -21.89 2.32
CA ASP A 78 4.74 -23.21 2.48
C ASP A 78 5.05 -24.18 1.31
N GLY A 79 5.78 -23.73 0.27
CA GLY A 79 6.05 -24.50 -0.95
C GLY A 79 4.82 -24.76 -1.84
N SER A 80 3.63 -24.34 -1.40
CA SER A 80 2.37 -24.54 -2.13
C SER A 80 2.28 -23.78 -3.46
N ILE A 81 3.14 -22.76 -3.66
CA ILE A 81 3.27 -22.02 -4.92
C ILE A 81 3.52 -22.98 -6.10
N VAL A 82 4.21 -24.11 -5.87
CA VAL A 82 4.52 -25.13 -6.90
C VAL A 82 3.25 -25.67 -7.55
N TYR A 83 2.19 -25.92 -6.79
CA TYR A 83 0.91 -26.40 -7.35
C TYR A 83 0.28 -25.39 -8.31
N LEU A 84 0.48 -24.10 -8.03
CA LEU A 84 0.01 -23.02 -8.87
C LEU A 84 0.91 -22.88 -10.11
N LEU A 85 2.22 -23.08 -9.93
CA LEU A 85 3.22 -23.04 -11.00
C LEU A 85 3.15 -24.24 -11.96
N ALA A 86 2.63 -25.38 -11.52
CA ALA A 86 2.40 -26.57 -12.33
C ALA A 86 1.25 -26.42 -13.34
N LYS A 87 0.36 -25.45 -13.13
CA LYS A 87 -0.70 -25.15 -14.11
C LYS A 87 -0.09 -24.44 -15.32
N PRO A 88 -0.57 -24.73 -16.55
CA PRO A 88 -0.10 -24.09 -17.79
C PRO A 88 -0.68 -22.67 -17.90
N LEU A 89 -0.34 -21.80 -16.94
CA LEU A 89 -0.72 -20.40 -16.89
C LEU A 89 0.54 -19.54 -17.03
N PRO A 90 0.49 -18.48 -17.87
CA PRO A 90 1.61 -17.57 -17.97
C PRO A 90 1.85 -16.87 -16.63
N ARG A 91 3.12 -16.80 -16.20
CA ARG A 91 3.54 -16.34 -14.86
C ARG A 91 3.09 -14.91 -14.56
N TRP A 92 3.16 -14.03 -15.57
CA TRP A 92 2.67 -12.64 -15.46
C TRP A 92 1.18 -12.57 -15.11
N LYS A 93 0.35 -13.53 -15.56
CA LYS A 93 -1.09 -13.56 -15.27
C LYS A 93 -1.36 -13.95 -13.80
N ILE A 94 -0.48 -14.75 -13.20
CA ILE A 94 -0.53 -15.08 -11.77
C ILE A 94 -0.21 -13.83 -10.95
N VAL A 95 0.93 -13.18 -11.23
CA VAL A 95 1.39 -11.98 -10.52
C VAL A 95 0.38 -10.86 -10.63
N THR A 96 -0.06 -10.51 -11.84
CA THR A 96 -1.06 -9.44 -12.05
C THR A 96 -2.40 -9.73 -11.38
N THR A 97 -2.84 -10.99 -11.34
CA THR A 97 -4.09 -11.36 -10.64
C THR A 97 -3.93 -11.22 -9.12
N LYS A 98 -2.81 -11.67 -8.56
CA LYS A 98 -2.52 -11.52 -7.12
C LYS A 98 -2.35 -10.05 -6.73
N LEU A 99 -1.66 -9.29 -7.57
CA LEU A 99 -1.50 -7.85 -7.39
C LEU A 99 -2.85 -7.15 -7.40
N ALA A 100 -3.74 -7.48 -8.33
CA ALA A 100 -5.08 -6.88 -8.38
C ALA A 100 -5.86 -7.12 -7.07
N VAL A 101 -5.78 -8.33 -6.50
CA VAL A 101 -6.39 -8.62 -5.19
C VAL A 101 -5.71 -7.83 -4.08
N ALA A 102 -4.38 -7.73 -4.10
CA ALA A 102 -3.63 -6.96 -3.11
C ALA A 102 -4.01 -5.47 -3.15
N VAL A 103 -3.98 -4.86 -4.34
CA VAL A 103 -4.35 -3.46 -4.56
C VAL A 103 -5.79 -3.20 -4.11
N ALA A 104 -6.74 -4.04 -4.54
CA ALA A 104 -8.15 -3.89 -4.15
C ALA A 104 -8.35 -4.00 -2.63
N SER A 105 -7.64 -4.94 -1.99
CA SER A 105 -7.71 -5.12 -0.53
C SER A 105 -7.08 -3.95 0.22
N THR A 106 -5.93 -3.45 -0.25
CA THR A 106 -5.27 -2.25 0.31
C THR A 106 -6.14 -1.01 0.13
N TRP A 107 -6.80 -0.85 -1.02
CA TRP A 107 -7.74 0.25 -1.23
C TRP A 107 -8.93 0.19 -0.28
N LEU A 108 -9.51 -1.00 -0.11
CA LEU A 108 -10.63 -1.22 0.80
C LEU A 108 -10.25 -0.97 2.26
N LEU A 109 -9.05 -1.39 2.68
CA LEU A 109 -8.63 -1.38 4.09
C LEU A 109 -7.84 -0.13 4.50
N ALA A 110 -7.31 0.64 3.55
CA ALA A 110 -6.55 1.84 3.86
C ALA A 110 -7.08 3.07 3.12
N ALA A 111 -7.28 3.03 1.81
CA ALA A 111 -7.67 4.23 1.05
C ALA A 111 -9.11 4.68 1.33
N VAL A 112 -10.08 3.76 1.33
CA VAL A 112 -11.48 4.06 1.66
C VAL A 112 -11.62 4.59 3.09
N PRO A 113 -11.03 3.96 4.12
CA PRO A 113 -10.98 4.48 5.48
C PRO A 113 -10.29 5.85 5.59
N THR A 114 -9.23 6.10 4.81
CA THR A 114 -8.56 7.41 4.79
C THR A 114 -9.49 8.49 4.24
N TYR A 115 -10.21 8.21 3.15
CA TYR A 115 -11.22 9.12 2.62
C TYR A 115 -12.34 9.38 3.64
N ALA A 116 -12.88 8.31 4.25
CA ALA A 116 -13.92 8.43 5.27
C ALA A 116 -13.44 9.20 6.51
N ALA A 117 -12.21 8.95 6.98
CA ALA A 117 -11.59 9.71 8.06
C ALA A 117 -11.45 11.19 7.72
N GLY A 118 -11.07 11.52 6.48
CA GLY A 118 -11.01 12.91 6.01
C GLY A 118 -12.37 13.59 6.00
N LEU A 119 -13.42 12.87 5.57
CA LEU A 119 -14.79 13.39 5.62
C LEU A 119 -15.28 13.62 7.06
N ILE A 120 -14.92 12.74 8.00
CA ILE A 120 -15.28 12.89 9.42
C ILE A 120 -14.55 14.09 10.03
N LEU A 121 -13.26 14.25 9.73
CA LEU A 121 -12.39 15.22 10.40
C LEU A 121 -12.53 16.64 9.84
N TYR A 122 -12.53 16.77 8.51
CA TYR A 122 -12.49 18.04 7.80
C TYR A 122 -13.75 18.32 6.98
N GLY A 123 -14.57 17.29 6.73
CA GLY A 123 -15.73 17.39 5.84
C GLY A 123 -15.36 17.31 4.36
N SER A 124 -16.31 17.68 3.50
CA SER A 124 -16.11 17.75 2.05
C SER A 124 -15.55 19.09 1.57
N GLY A 125 -15.30 20.04 2.48
CA GLY A 125 -14.72 21.35 2.16
C GLY A 125 -13.28 21.21 1.64
N ASP A 126 -12.91 22.10 0.71
CA ASP A 126 -11.56 22.27 0.17
C ASP A 126 -10.92 21.00 -0.43
N GLY A 127 -11.70 19.95 -0.71
CA GLY A 127 -11.22 18.73 -1.36
C GLY A 127 -10.21 17.91 -0.56
N VAL A 128 -9.92 18.24 0.71
CA VAL A 128 -8.88 17.60 1.53
C VAL A 128 -9.12 16.10 1.68
N ALA A 129 -10.35 15.70 2.02
CA ALA A 129 -10.71 14.29 2.16
C ALA A 129 -10.48 13.51 0.86
N LEU A 130 -10.91 14.09 -0.27
CA LEU A 130 -10.77 13.49 -1.60
C LEU A 130 -9.30 13.42 -2.00
N GLY A 131 -8.51 14.46 -1.74
CA GLY A 131 -7.08 14.48 -1.98
C GLY A 131 -6.34 13.37 -1.24
N TYR A 132 -6.55 13.23 0.07
CA TYR A 132 -5.94 12.14 0.85
C TYR A 132 -6.42 10.76 0.40
N GLY A 133 -7.69 10.63 0.01
CA GLY A 133 -8.22 9.41 -0.60
C GLY A 133 -7.48 9.04 -1.90
N VAL A 134 -7.32 9.99 -2.83
CA VAL A 134 -6.61 9.78 -4.10
C VAL A 134 -5.13 9.47 -3.87
N GLY A 135 -4.47 10.20 -2.97
CA GLY A 135 -3.11 9.92 -2.55
C GLY A 135 -2.95 8.50 -2.01
N ALA A 136 -3.89 8.05 -1.17
CA ALA A 136 -3.87 6.73 -0.57
C ALA A 136 -4.15 5.61 -1.58
N LEU A 137 -5.01 5.85 -2.57
CA LEU A 137 -5.23 4.93 -3.68
C LEU A 137 -3.94 4.73 -4.48
N ALA A 138 -3.28 5.83 -4.87
CA ALA A 138 -2.08 5.79 -5.68
C ALA A 138 -0.89 5.17 -4.93
N ALA A 139 -0.61 5.65 -3.71
CA ALA A 139 0.45 5.10 -2.87
C ALA A 139 0.17 3.64 -2.50
N GLY A 140 -1.07 3.29 -2.14
CA GLY A 140 -1.47 1.92 -1.80
C GLY A 140 -1.26 0.94 -2.96
N ALA A 141 -1.46 1.37 -4.20
CA ALA A 141 -1.18 0.55 -5.37
C ALA A 141 0.33 0.30 -5.55
N ALA A 142 1.15 1.34 -5.42
CA ALA A 142 2.61 1.22 -5.52
C ALA A 142 3.20 0.38 -4.38
N TYR A 143 2.78 0.58 -3.13
CA TYR A 143 3.17 -0.26 -2.00
C TYR A 143 2.78 -1.72 -2.21
N SER A 144 1.56 -1.99 -2.67
CA SER A 144 1.12 -3.36 -2.96
C SER A 144 2.01 -4.05 -3.99
N ALA A 145 2.46 -3.32 -5.03
CA ALA A 145 3.39 -3.86 -6.04
C ALA A 145 4.80 -4.10 -5.47
N LEU A 146 5.34 -3.15 -4.71
CA LEU A 146 6.65 -3.26 -4.06
C LEU A 146 6.70 -4.43 -3.06
N PHE A 147 5.72 -4.52 -2.17
CA PHE A 147 5.69 -5.57 -1.15
C PHE A 147 5.37 -6.94 -1.73
N LEU A 148 4.59 -7.03 -2.80
CA LEU A 148 4.45 -8.26 -3.56
C LEU A 148 5.78 -8.69 -4.16
N LEU A 149 6.52 -7.76 -4.78
CA LEU A 149 7.85 -8.05 -5.30
C LEU A 149 8.79 -8.58 -4.20
N LEU A 150 8.82 -7.92 -3.03
CA LEU A 150 9.60 -8.40 -1.89
C LEU A 150 9.17 -9.79 -1.43
N GLY A 151 7.86 -10.08 -1.48
CA GLY A 151 7.28 -11.41 -1.28
C GLY A 151 7.82 -12.48 -2.23
N VAL A 152 8.16 -12.11 -3.47
CA VAL A 152 8.75 -13.03 -4.46
C VAL A 152 10.27 -13.15 -4.27
N LEU A 153 10.95 -12.07 -3.88
CA LEU A 153 12.41 -12.01 -3.81
C LEU A 153 12.98 -12.62 -2.53
N THR A 154 12.22 -12.62 -1.43
CA THR A 154 12.77 -12.92 -0.10
C THR A 154 11.90 -13.92 0.65
N ARG A 155 12.54 -14.85 1.38
CA ARG A 155 11.86 -15.78 2.31
C ARG A 155 11.33 -15.11 3.57
N HIS A 156 11.78 -13.87 3.86
CA HIS A 156 11.38 -13.10 5.04
C HIS A 156 10.83 -11.74 4.63
N ALA A 157 9.88 -11.77 3.70
CA ALA A 157 9.36 -10.57 3.05
C ALA A 157 8.75 -9.55 4.01
N VAL A 158 8.16 -10.02 5.11
CA VAL A 158 7.63 -9.14 6.17
C VAL A 158 8.76 -8.36 6.83
N ILE A 159 9.90 -8.99 7.13
CA ILE A 159 11.04 -8.32 7.77
C ILE A 159 11.65 -7.29 6.82
N ALA A 160 11.90 -7.68 5.56
CA ALA A 160 12.44 -6.77 4.55
C ALA A 160 11.51 -5.58 4.29
N GLY A 161 10.20 -5.83 4.23
CA GLY A 161 9.22 -4.78 4.02
C GLY A 161 9.00 -3.88 5.23
N LEU A 162 9.11 -4.40 6.46
CA LEU A 162 9.16 -3.58 7.68
C LEU A 162 10.41 -2.70 7.70
N ALA A 163 11.58 -3.25 7.34
CA ALA A 163 12.81 -2.46 7.25
C ALA A 163 12.64 -1.32 6.23
N TYR A 164 12.03 -1.58 5.07
CA TYR A 164 11.71 -0.53 4.12
C TYR A 164 10.71 0.49 4.71
N ALA A 165 9.55 0.08 5.20
CA ALA A 165 8.54 1.01 5.71
C ALA A 165 9.04 1.85 6.90
N LEU A 166 9.80 1.28 7.82
CA LEU A 166 10.26 1.99 9.01
C LEU A 166 11.54 2.79 8.75
N ILE A 167 12.53 2.18 8.10
CA ILE A 167 13.84 2.83 7.90
C ILE A 167 13.78 3.78 6.72
N TRP A 168 13.19 3.37 5.59
CA TRP A 168 13.14 4.20 4.40
C TRP A 168 12.07 5.30 4.51
N GLU A 169 10.83 4.95 4.80
CA GLU A 169 9.74 5.94 4.80
C GLU A 169 9.75 6.80 6.08
N SER A 170 9.83 6.19 7.27
CA SER A 170 9.73 6.97 8.53
C SER A 170 11.03 7.67 8.95
N LEU A 171 12.21 7.12 8.68
CA LEU A 171 13.48 7.76 9.05
C LEU A 171 14.05 8.53 7.86
N ILE A 172 14.51 7.84 6.83
CA ILE A 172 15.29 8.46 5.75
C ILE A 172 14.43 9.47 4.97
N GLY A 173 13.20 9.11 4.65
CA GLY A 173 12.23 9.97 3.96
C GLY A 173 11.84 11.20 4.76
N ASN A 174 11.95 11.20 6.08
CA ASN A 174 11.61 12.38 6.88
C ASN A 174 12.82 13.30 7.14
N TYR A 175 14.04 12.77 7.21
CA TYR A 175 15.23 13.56 7.55
C TYR A 175 16.07 14.01 6.34
N VAL A 176 16.02 13.31 5.22
CA VAL A 176 16.89 13.58 4.06
C VAL A 176 16.07 14.12 2.89
N GLU A 177 16.27 15.39 2.55
CA GLU A 177 15.49 16.09 1.51
C GLU A 177 15.63 15.44 0.12
N GLY A 178 16.82 14.97 -0.25
CA GLY A 178 17.02 14.20 -1.47
C GLY A 178 16.26 12.87 -1.48
N ALA A 179 16.18 12.19 -0.32
CA ALA A 179 15.50 10.90 -0.22
C ALA A 179 13.96 11.04 -0.15
N ARG A 180 13.43 12.21 0.25
CA ARG A 180 11.99 12.52 0.13
C ARG A 180 11.47 12.33 -1.27
N THR A 181 12.29 12.63 -2.28
CA THR A 181 11.91 12.46 -3.69
C THR A 181 11.72 10.99 -4.10
N LEU A 182 12.24 10.04 -3.32
CA LEU A 182 12.15 8.60 -3.54
C LEU A 182 11.19 7.89 -2.56
N SER A 183 10.37 8.64 -1.84
CA SER A 183 9.37 8.12 -0.92
C SER A 183 8.01 8.00 -1.62
N VAL A 184 7.39 6.82 -1.53
CA VAL A 184 6.08 6.57 -2.11
C VAL A 184 5.01 7.39 -1.38
N GLN A 185 5.18 7.64 -0.08
CA GLN A 185 4.34 8.54 0.71
C GLN A 185 4.34 9.95 0.11
N GLN A 186 5.52 10.49 -0.23
CA GLN A 186 5.64 11.83 -0.79
C GLN A 186 5.00 11.93 -2.18
N TRP A 187 5.05 10.87 -2.98
CA TRP A 187 4.34 10.81 -4.26
C TRP A 187 2.82 10.82 -4.05
N GLY A 188 2.31 10.08 -3.06
CA GLY A 188 0.91 10.13 -2.66
C GLY A 188 0.46 11.52 -2.16
N LEU A 189 1.31 12.21 -1.40
CA LEU A 189 1.06 13.59 -0.96
C LEU A 189 1.05 14.59 -2.13
N ALA A 190 1.90 14.40 -3.15
CA ALA A 190 1.87 15.24 -4.35
C ALA A 190 0.54 15.12 -5.11
N LEU A 191 -0.05 13.92 -5.18
CA LEU A 191 -1.39 13.73 -5.72
C LEU A 191 -2.46 14.32 -4.81
N THR A 192 -2.28 14.22 -3.49
CA THR A 192 -3.20 14.81 -2.50
C THR A 192 -3.27 16.33 -2.67
N LYS A 193 -2.12 17.00 -2.79
CA LYS A 193 -2.02 18.45 -3.02
C LYS A 193 -2.67 18.90 -4.31
N ALA A 194 -2.61 18.11 -5.37
CA ALA A 194 -3.18 18.49 -6.66
C ALA A 194 -4.71 18.43 -6.70
N VAL A 195 -5.31 17.80 -5.70
CA VAL A 195 -6.75 17.58 -5.62
C VAL A 195 -7.39 18.42 -4.52
N ALA A 196 -6.66 18.62 -3.41
CA ALA A 196 -7.07 19.55 -2.37
C ALA A 196 -6.89 21.01 -2.81
N ALA A 197 -7.62 21.92 -2.19
CA ALA A 197 -7.56 23.34 -2.52
C ALA A 197 -6.17 23.93 -2.24
N ASP A 198 -5.82 25.00 -2.95
CA ASP A 198 -4.52 25.64 -2.81
C ASP A 198 -4.25 26.10 -1.36
N GLY A 199 -3.04 25.85 -0.88
CA GLY A 199 -2.62 26.19 0.48
C GLY A 199 -3.03 25.17 1.56
N THR A 200 -3.86 24.19 1.24
CA THR A 200 -4.30 23.19 2.23
C THR A 200 -3.34 22.04 2.41
N VAL A 201 -2.45 21.73 1.46
CA VAL A 201 -1.50 20.61 1.56
C VAL A 201 -0.15 21.01 1.01
N ILE A 202 0.91 20.71 1.77
CA ILE A 202 2.29 20.91 1.34
C ILE A 202 2.84 19.58 0.83
N ALA A 203 3.29 19.56 -0.42
CA ALA A 203 3.97 18.43 -1.03
C ALA A 203 5.36 18.88 -1.53
N PRO A 204 6.44 18.21 -1.12
CA PRO A 204 7.80 18.56 -1.53
C PRO A 204 8.14 18.11 -2.94
N VAL A 205 7.36 17.21 -3.53
CA VAL A 205 7.58 16.65 -4.88
C VAL A 205 6.54 17.20 -5.85
N GLY A 206 6.98 17.53 -7.07
CA GLY A 206 6.08 17.95 -8.15
C GLY A 206 5.17 16.80 -8.63
N LEU A 207 3.93 17.11 -9.01
CA LEU A 207 2.94 16.12 -9.43
C LEU A 207 3.43 15.24 -10.59
N ALA A 208 4.03 15.85 -11.62
CA ALA A 208 4.48 15.11 -12.79
C ALA A 208 5.52 14.03 -12.41
N THR A 209 6.48 14.40 -11.56
CA THR A 209 7.51 13.48 -11.05
C THR A 209 6.88 12.37 -10.22
N ALA A 210 5.95 12.70 -9.32
CA ALA A 210 5.25 11.71 -8.50
C ALA A 210 4.47 10.70 -9.34
N VAL A 211 3.71 11.15 -10.34
CA VAL A 211 2.93 10.25 -11.22
C VAL A 211 3.84 9.31 -12.00
N TRP A 212 4.91 9.83 -12.60
CA TRP A 212 5.85 8.99 -13.34
C TRP A 212 6.54 7.96 -12.44
N LEU A 213 7.01 8.36 -11.26
CA LEU A 213 7.66 7.44 -10.33
C LEU A 213 6.69 6.36 -9.82
N LEU A 214 5.43 6.71 -9.51
CA LEU A 214 4.41 5.74 -9.14
C LEU A 214 4.17 4.71 -10.25
N ILE A 215 4.04 5.15 -11.50
CA ILE A 215 3.84 4.26 -12.66
C ILE A 215 5.06 3.37 -12.85
N ILE A 216 6.26 3.94 -12.86
CA ILE A 216 7.52 3.23 -13.08
C ILE A 216 7.73 2.18 -11.99
N VAL A 217 7.51 2.53 -10.72
CA VAL A 217 7.68 1.60 -9.60
C VAL A 217 6.62 0.50 -9.63
N ALA A 218 5.34 0.83 -9.84
CA ALA A 218 4.30 -0.18 -9.88
C ALA A 218 4.49 -1.15 -11.06
N ALA A 219 4.76 -0.64 -12.26
CA ALA A 219 4.99 -1.45 -13.46
C ALA A 219 6.30 -2.24 -13.36
N GLY A 220 7.39 -1.59 -12.93
CA GLY A 220 8.70 -2.19 -12.76
C GLY A 220 8.69 -3.32 -11.73
N ALA A 221 8.07 -3.09 -10.57
CA ALA A 221 7.94 -4.12 -9.54
C ALA A 221 7.11 -5.31 -10.03
N THR A 222 6.02 -5.06 -10.76
CA THR A 222 5.17 -6.10 -11.32
C THR A 222 5.89 -6.93 -12.39
N ALA A 223 6.62 -6.26 -13.30
CA ALA A 223 7.39 -6.90 -14.34
C ALA A 223 8.53 -7.75 -13.74
N PHE A 224 9.28 -7.18 -12.79
CA PHE A 224 10.38 -7.86 -12.14
C PHE A 224 9.91 -9.06 -11.31
N ALA A 225 8.79 -8.93 -10.58
CA ALA A 225 8.16 -10.04 -9.87
C ALA A 225 7.73 -11.16 -10.85
N SER A 226 7.21 -10.80 -12.02
CA SER A 226 6.80 -11.76 -13.05
C SER A 226 7.98 -12.53 -13.64
N VAL A 227 9.09 -11.85 -13.93
CA VAL A 227 10.33 -12.47 -14.43
C VAL A 227 10.94 -13.37 -13.36
N LYS A 228 11.03 -12.89 -12.11
CA LYS A 228 11.62 -13.67 -11.02
C LYS A 228 10.81 -14.93 -10.73
N LEU A 229 9.46 -14.83 -10.72
CA LEU A 229 8.58 -15.98 -10.55
C LEU A 229 8.72 -17.00 -11.70
N ALA A 230 9.06 -16.56 -12.92
CA ALA A 230 9.33 -17.45 -14.04
C ALA A 230 10.66 -18.21 -13.89
N GLY A 231 11.66 -17.58 -13.27
CA GLY A 231 12.96 -18.17 -12.98
C GLY A 231 13.00 -19.03 -11.71
N LEU A 232 11.89 -19.21 -10.99
CA LEU A 232 11.83 -20.14 -9.86
C LEU A 232 11.83 -21.59 -10.38
N THR A 233 13.02 -22.11 -10.63
CA THR A 233 13.29 -23.53 -10.76
C THR A 233 13.53 -24.09 -9.37
N LEU A 234 12.82 -25.16 -8.99
CA LEU A 234 13.10 -25.86 -7.75
C LEU A 234 14.52 -26.43 -7.83
N GLY A 235 15.45 -25.80 -7.11
CA GLY A 235 16.58 -26.54 -6.58
C GLY A 235 15.99 -27.58 -5.63
N SER A 236 16.12 -28.85 -6.02
CA SER A 236 16.07 -29.95 -5.08
C SER A 236 17.18 -29.73 -4.07
N GLU A 237 16.86 -29.19 -2.90
CA GLU A 237 17.78 -29.22 -1.77
C GLU A 237 17.03 -29.84 -0.58
N GLU A 238 17.48 -31.07 -0.34
CA GLU A 238 17.50 -31.91 0.88
C GLU A 238 17.14 -31.24 2.21
#